data_AF-A0A150AHW9-F1
#
_entry.id   AF-A0A150AHW9-F1
#
_cell.length_a   1.000
_cell.length_b   1.000
_cell.length_c   1.000
_cell.angle_alpha   90.00
_cell.angle_beta   90.00
_cell.angle_gamma   90.00
#
_symmetry.space_group_name_H-M   'P 1'
#
loop_
_entity.id
_entity.type
_entity.pdbx_description
1 polymer ?
#
loop_
_entity_poly.entity_id
_entity_poly.type
_entity_poly.pdbx_seq_one_letter_code
_entity_poly.pdbx_strand_id
1 'polypeptide(L)'
;MKNYKLNVLHLLIVATLLLLGSCNENEILDEVTDPDTELEDKEPEEEEEEPEEEENPQPDASHPFFLEGQDPKPSNMKWVKVDALTDEFENGAIDLEKWNESPEFLWENANGSFSDRGWYGSTRCLFSEENVSIVEGELRIEAKMYDTPQYSPKDDQSKPAVRWFGGAYVSSKTMGKPGYYFEAEMQSSSTVMSSAFWLKTPPVPCSTTTDGENLELDIQECVGRFLGSQTDDWTNDDWAVNSKWDQIFHFNTHRHATNCTYSGSRQSKGGHINFEKYNREEYHVYAAWWHEGGNQVDFFIDGTLVKSVTPPVPFTSDQRLIMSSNFYDWVKEDGKDEMGFNDSKLDRSTKFKWVRTWKLEAE
;
A
#
# COMPACT_ATOMS: atom_id res chain seq x y z
N MET A 1 49.42 9.83 -32.52
CA MET A 1 50.83 10.29 -32.40
C MET A 1 50.86 11.72 -31.86
N LYS A 2 51.07 11.90 -30.56
CA LYS A 2 51.93 12.92 -29.93
C LYS A 2 51.87 12.73 -28.41
N ASN A 3 52.99 12.22 -27.91
CA ASN A 3 53.36 12.08 -26.50
C ASN A 3 53.45 13.46 -25.83
N TYR A 4 53.33 13.52 -24.49
CA TYR A 4 54.45 13.93 -23.62
C TYR A 4 54.13 13.71 -22.11
N LYS A 5 54.95 12.85 -21.50
CA LYS A 5 55.60 12.91 -20.17
C LYS A 5 54.82 12.94 -18.84
N LEU A 6 54.83 11.74 -18.23
CA LEU A 6 55.23 11.38 -16.86
C LEU A 6 55.97 12.44 -16.01
N ASN A 7 55.60 12.54 -14.72
CA ASN A 7 56.52 12.81 -13.61
C ASN A 7 56.08 12.04 -12.35
N VAL A 8 57.05 11.31 -11.79
CA VAL A 8 57.03 10.56 -10.53
C VAL A 8 57.80 11.40 -9.51
N LEU A 9 57.42 11.39 -8.21
CA LEU A 9 58.28 11.05 -7.06
C LEU A 9 57.82 11.67 -5.71
N HIS A 10 57.37 10.77 -4.81
CA HIS A 10 57.58 10.64 -3.36
C HIS A 10 57.90 11.86 -2.46
N LEU A 11 57.21 11.93 -1.30
CA LEU A 11 57.88 11.98 0.00
C LEU A 11 57.00 11.37 1.11
N LEU A 12 57.66 10.70 2.05
CA LEU A 12 57.16 9.84 3.12
C LEU A 12 57.90 10.29 4.38
N ILE A 13 57.22 10.73 5.47
CA ILE A 13 57.81 10.85 6.81
C ILE A 13 56.74 10.52 7.90
N VAL A 14 57.24 9.78 8.88
CA VAL A 14 56.67 9.07 10.02
C VAL A 14 56.63 9.95 11.28
N ALA A 15 55.68 9.74 12.21
CA ALA A 15 55.97 9.49 13.64
C ALA A 15 54.72 9.38 14.55
N THR A 16 54.72 8.28 15.28
CA THR A 16 53.99 7.77 16.45
C THR A 16 53.86 8.71 17.66
N LEU A 17 52.79 8.54 18.47
CA LEU A 17 52.91 8.38 19.93
C LEU A 17 51.65 7.73 20.56
N LEU A 18 51.90 6.62 21.27
CA LEU A 18 51.02 5.89 22.20
C LEU A 18 50.86 6.66 23.51
N LEU A 19 49.74 6.45 24.23
CA LEU A 19 49.73 6.33 25.70
C LEU A 19 48.53 5.49 26.18
N LEU A 20 48.85 4.53 27.06
CA LEU A 20 48.00 3.59 27.79
C LEU A 20 47.64 4.15 29.18
N GLY A 21 46.57 3.62 29.78
CA GLY A 21 46.28 3.66 31.23
C GLY A 21 44.83 3.21 31.50
N SER A 22 44.58 1.92 31.74
CA SER A 22 44.67 1.16 33.00
C SER A 22 43.43 1.31 33.91
N CYS A 23 42.84 0.15 34.19
CA CYS A 23 41.77 -0.16 35.14
C CYS A 23 42.04 0.31 36.57
N ASN A 24 40.97 0.49 37.36
CA ASN A 24 40.92 -0.13 38.69
C ASN A 24 39.46 -0.36 39.13
N GLU A 25 39.15 -1.60 39.49
CA GLU A 25 38.03 -2.01 40.33
C GLU A 25 38.34 -1.65 41.79
N ASN A 26 37.30 -1.47 42.61
CA ASN A 26 37.30 -1.89 44.01
C ASN A 26 35.85 -1.94 44.51
N GLU A 27 35.36 -3.17 44.68
CA GLU A 27 34.35 -3.53 45.67
C GLU A 27 34.88 -3.24 47.08
N ILE A 28 34.05 -2.64 47.95
CA ILE A 28 34.07 -2.89 49.40
C ILE A 28 32.61 -2.91 49.88
N LEU A 29 32.23 -4.04 50.47
CA LEU A 29 31.01 -4.32 51.22
C LEU A 29 31.23 -4.08 52.73
N ASP A 30 30.09 -3.96 53.43
CA ASP A 30 29.85 -4.00 54.89
C ASP A 30 30.24 -2.72 55.66
N GLU A 31 29.42 -2.13 56.54
CA GLU A 31 28.63 -2.74 57.61
C GLU A 31 27.69 -1.68 58.24
N VAL A 32 26.66 -2.20 58.88
CA VAL A 32 25.55 -1.60 59.63
C VAL A 32 25.96 -0.63 60.74
N THR A 33 25.25 0.50 60.86
CA THR A 33 24.77 1.05 62.16
C THR A 33 23.70 2.13 61.93
N ASP A 34 22.49 1.87 62.40
CA ASP A 34 21.41 2.85 62.69
C ASP A 34 21.65 3.41 64.11
N PRO A 35 21.39 4.71 64.37
CA PRO A 35 20.24 5.00 65.20
C PRO A 35 19.50 6.32 64.91
N ASP A 36 18.19 6.27 65.18
CA ASP A 36 17.31 7.29 65.74
C ASP A 36 16.94 8.53 64.88
N THR A 37 15.76 8.40 64.26
CA THR A 37 14.60 9.33 64.27
C THR A 37 14.81 10.81 64.65
N GLU A 38 14.59 11.70 63.68
CA GLU A 38 13.83 12.94 63.87
C GLU A 38 12.77 13.06 62.75
N LEU A 39 11.52 13.29 63.17
CA LEU A 39 10.35 13.51 62.34
C LEU A 39 10.28 15.00 61.98
N GLU A 40 10.35 15.33 60.70
CA GLU A 40 9.90 16.61 60.16
C GLU A 40 8.73 16.37 59.18
N ASP A 41 7.62 17.04 59.46
CA ASP A 41 6.38 17.04 58.70
C ASP A 41 6.62 17.53 57.25
N LYS A 42 6.32 16.66 56.27
CA LYS A 42 6.12 17.07 54.87
C LYS A 42 4.64 16.97 54.53
N GLU A 43 4.09 18.10 54.06
CA GLU A 43 2.78 18.21 53.43
C GLU A 43 2.64 17.20 52.28
N PRO A 44 1.43 16.65 52.03
CA PRO A 44 1.24 15.71 50.93
C PRO A 44 1.35 16.45 49.59
N GLU A 45 2.29 15.98 48.76
CA GLU A 45 2.33 16.31 47.33
C GLU A 45 1.05 15.77 46.68
N GLU A 46 0.30 16.64 46.00
CA GLU A 46 -0.80 16.25 45.13
C GLU A 46 -0.22 15.41 43.98
N GLU A 47 -0.59 14.14 43.91
CA GLU A 47 -0.36 13.29 42.74
C GLU A 47 -1.16 13.90 41.57
N GLU A 48 -0.46 14.54 40.63
CA GLU A 48 -1.00 14.83 39.31
C GLU A 48 -1.28 13.48 38.64
N GLU A 49 -2.56 13.11 38.53
CA GLU A 49 -3.00 11.95 37.75
C GLU A 49 -2.53 12.13 36.30
N GLU A 50 -1.61 11.26 35.86
CA GLU A 50 -1.26 11.13 34.45
C GLU A 50 -2.54 10.82 33.66
N PRO A 51 -2.82 11.51 32.54
CA PRO A 51 -3.99 11.23 31.74
C PRO A 51 -3.92 9.78 31.23
N GLU A 52 -4.96 9.00 31.53
CA GLU A 52 -5.14 7.65 30.97
C GLU A 52 -4.96 7.71 29.45
N GLU A 53 -3.95 7.02 28.92
CA GLU A 53 -3.85 6.76 27.49
C GLU A 53 -5.15 6.03 27.07
N GLU A 54 -5.99 6.68 26.25
CA GLU A 54 -7.08 5.99 25.58
C GLU A 54 -6.48 4.82 24.77
N GLU A 55 -6.63 3.59 25.27
CA GLU A 55 -6.25 2.39 24.52
C GLU A 55 -7.07 2.34 23.24
N ASN A 56 -6.42 2.70 22.12
CA ASN A 56 -7.01 2.54 20.80
C ASN A 56 -7.37 1.05 20.61
N PRO A 57 -8.66 0.70 20.38
CA PRO A 57 -9.06 -0.69 20.29
C PRO A 57 -8.36 -1.36 19.10
N GLN A 58 -7.59 -2.41 19.40
CA GLN A 58 -6.94 -3.22 18.36
C GLN A 58 -8.00 -3.94 17.50
N PRO A 59 -7.84 -4.01 16.16
CA PRO A 59 -8.84 -4.63 15.28
C PRO A 59 -9.05 -6.14 15.56
N ASP A 60 -10.20 -6.53 16.09
CA ASP A 60 -10.60 -7.94 16.21
C ASP A 60 -10.83 -8.56 14.82
N ALA A 61 -10.19 -9.70 14.56
CA ALA A 61 -10.34 -10.44 13.31
C ALA A 61 -11.68 -11.19 13.20
N SER A 62 -12.61 -11.06 14.16
CA SER A 62 -13.91 -11.75 14.16
C SER A 62 -15.05 -10.97 13.48
N HIS A 63 -14.88 -9.66 13.28
CA HIS A 63 -15.82 -8.78 12.58
C HIS A 63 -15.08 -7.65 11.84
N PRO A 64 -15.72 -6.90 10.91
CA PRO A 64 -15.08 -5.76 10.29
C PRO A 64 -14.76 -4.66 11.31
N PHE A 65 -13.75 -3.85 11.03
CA PHE A 65 -13.34 -2.78 11.91
C PHE A 65 -14.26 -1.57 11.76
N PHE A 66 -14.96 -1.22 12.84
CA PHE A 66 -15.80 -0.02 12.94
C PHE A 66 -15.59 0.63 14.31
N LEU A 67 -15.63 1.96 14.36
CA LEU A 67 -15.76 2.65 15.63
C LEU A 67 -17.18 2.49 16.20
N GLU A 68 -17.36 2.83 17.47
CA GLU A 68 -18.65 2.77 18.12
C GLU A 68 -19.71 3.55 17.31
N GLY A 69 -20.83 2.88 17.02
CA GLY A 69 -21.94 3.46 16.24
C GLY A 69 -21.70 3.60 14.74
N GLN A 70 -20.56 3.13 14.20
CA GLN A 70 -20.24 3.21 12.77
C GLN A 70 -20.58 1.94 11.97
N ASP A 71 -20.87 0.81 12.63
CA ASP A 71 -21.24 -0.44 11.93
C ASP A 71 -22.56 -0.27 11.18
N PRO A 72 -22.56 -0.33 9.83
CA PRO A 72 -23.73 -0.03 9.01
C PRO A 72 -24.66 -1.25 8.84
N LYS A 73 -24.36 -2.40 9.46
CA LYS A 73 -25.17 -3.61 9.26
C LYS A 73 -26.62 -3.40 9.71
N PRO A 74 -27.62 -3.90 8.95
CA PRO A 74 -28.99 -3.98 9.42
C PRO A 74 -29.11 -4.85 10.68
N SER A 75 -30.08 -4.53 11.55
CA SER A 75 -30.23 -5.20 12.86
C SER A 75 -30.55 -6.70 12.82
N ASN A 76 -30.91 -7.24 11.66
CA ASN A 76 -31.21 -8.66 11.45
C ASN A 76 -30.16 -9.37 10.58
N MET A 77 -28.99 -8.74 10.42
CA MET A 77 -27.88 -9.25 9.63
C MET A 77 -26.62 -9.32 10.49
N LYS A 78 -25.74 -10.26 10.12
CA LYS A 78 -24.40 -10.40 10.69
C LYS A 78 -23.35 -10.39 9.60
N TRP A 79 -22.16 -9.90 9.95
CA TRP A 79 -20.98 -10.03 9.11
C TRP A 79 -20.44 -11.45 9.18
N VAL A 80 -20.18 -12.04 8.03
CA VAL A 80 -19.57 -13.36 7.87
C VAL A 80 -18.32 -13.22 7.03
N LYS A 81 -17.20 -13.71 7.55
CA LYS A 81 -15.91 -13.66 6.87
C LYS A 81 -15.95 -14.42 5.54
N VAL A 82 -15.31 -13.86 4.52
CA VAL A 82 -15.05 -14.52 3.26
C VAL A 82 -13.60 -14.99 3.27
N ASP A 83 -13.37 -16.20 3.77
CA ASP A 83 -12.01 -16.74 4.03
C ASP A 83 -11.10 -16.75 2.79
N ALA A 84 -11.68 -16.97 1.61
CA ALA A 84 -10.94 -16.99 0.35
C ALA A 84 -10.48 -15.60 -0.15
N LEU A 85 -10.92 -14.54 0.54
CA LEU A 85 -10.56 -13.12 0.30
C LEU A 85 -10.03 -12.46 1.59
N THR A 86 -9.63 -13.26 2.57
CA THR A 86 -9.11 -12.79 3.86
C THR A 86 -7.76 -13.43 4.14
N ASP A 87 -6.79 -12.62 4.57
CA ASP A 87 -5.45 -13.06 4.92
C ASP A 87 -4.84 -12.14 5.97
N GLU A 88 -4.25 -12.74 7.01
CA GLU A 88 -3.52 -12.04 8.08
C GLU A 88 -2.00 -12.11 7.84
N PHE A 89 -1.55 -12.76 6.76
CA PHE A 89 -0.15 -12.81 6.34
C PHE A 89 0.83 -13.39 7.38
N GLU A 90 0.37 -14.26 8.29
CA GLU A 90 1.19 -14.82 9.38
C GLU A 90 2.06 -16.03 8.95
N ASN A 91 1.83 -16.60 7.76
CA ASN A 91 2.44 -17.87 7.37
C ASN A 91 3.86 -17.74 6.77
N GLY A 92 4.45 -16.53 6.74
CA GLY A 92 5.80 -16.28 6.21
C GLY A 92 5.96 -16.46 4.69
N ALA A 93 4.88 -16.80 3.99
CA ALA A 93 4.79 -16.86 2.53
C ALA A 93 3.36 -16.53 2.09
N ILE A 94 3.21 -16.04 0.86
CA ILE A 94 1.90 -15.71 0.31
C ILE A 94 1.08 -16.99 0.11
N ASP A 95 -0.20 -16.96 0.49
CA ASP A 95 -1.12 -18.08 0.25
C ASP A 95 -1.50 -18.12 -1.23
N LEU A 96 -0.77 -18.94 -2.00
CA LEU A 96 -1.02 -19.11 -3.43
C LEU A 96 -2.35 -19.82 -3.72
N GLU A 97 -3.08 -20.37 -2.76
CA GLU A 97 -4.45 -20.85 -3.00
C GLU A 97 -5.47 -19.70 -3.03
N LYS A 98 -5.15 -18.58 -2.37
CA LYS A 98 -5.99 -17.37 -2.33
C LYS A 98 -5.54 -16.31 -3.33
N TRP A 99 -4.24 -16.18 -3.55
CA TRP A 99 -3.66 -15.05 -4.27
C TRP A 99 -2.82 -15.48 -5.48
N ASN A 100 -2.80 -14.64 -6.51
CA ASN A 100 -1.82 -14.66 -7.59
C ASN A 100 -0.89 -13.46 -7.41
N GLU A 101 0.42 -13.69 -7.39
CA GLU A 101 1.46 -12.65 -7.38
C GLU A 101 2.01 -12.31 -8.77
N SER A 102 1.61 -13.11 -9.78
CA SER A 102 1.89 -12.84 -11.18
C SER A 102 0.75 -12.04 -11.83
N PRO A 103 1.05 -11.01 -12.62
CA PRO A 103 0.06 -10.27 -13.40
C PRO A 103 -0.44 -11.04 -14.64
N GLU A 104 0.13 -12.22 -14.95
CA GLU A 104 -0.29 -13.04 -16.10
C GLU A 104 -1.77 -13.43 -15.99
N PHE A 105 -2.49 -13.34 -17.10
CA PHE A 105 -3.87 -13.83 -17.16
C PHE A 105 -4.10 -14.58 -18.47
N LEU A 106 -3.94 -15.90 -18.44
CA LEU A 106 -4.17 -16.76 -19.59
C LEU A 106 -5.67 -16.99 -19.80
N TRP A 107 -6.18 -16.43 -20.89
CA TRP A 107 -7.56 -16.60 -21.33
C TRP A 107 -7.64 -17.62 -22.46
N GLU A 108 -8.48 -18.65 -22.30
CA GLU A 108 -8.79 -19.61 -23.38
C GLU A 108 -9.79 -19.00 -24.36
N ASN A 109 -9.35 -18.81 -25.60
CA ASN A 109 -10.18 -18.31 -26.69
C ASN A 109 -11.13 -19.38 -27.20
N ALA A 110 -12.20 -18.99 -27.90
CA ALA A 110 -13.21 -19.91 -28.43
C ALA A 110 -12.66 -20.99 -29.40
N ASN A 111 -11.45 -20.79 -29.93
CA ASN A 111 -10.74 -21.75 -30.78
C ASN A 111 -9.77 -22.67 -30.00
N GLY A 112 -9.77 -22.64 -28.67
CA GLY A 112 -8.88 -23.43 -27.80
C GLY A 112 -7.45 -22.88 -27.67
N SER A 113 -7.14 -21.70 -28.22
CA SER A 113 -5.84 -21.05 -28.03
C SER A 113 -5.82 -20.16 -26.79
N PHE A 114 -4.67 -20.03 -26.14
CA PHE A 114 -4.52 -19.13 -24.99
C PHE A 114 -3.99 -17.76 -25.42
N SER A 115 -4.57 -16.71 -24.84
CA SER A 115 -4.07 -15.33 -24.95
C SER A 115 -3.79 -14.79 -23.57
N ASP A 116 -2.58 -14.26 -23.36
CA ASP A 116 -2.25 -13.54 -22.14
C ASP A 116 -2.83 -12.12 -22.17
N ARG A 117 -3.79 -11.88 -21.28
CA ARG A 117 -4.51 -10.61 -21.09
C ARG A 117 -4.09 -9.91 -19.81
N GLY A 118 -2.98 -10.33 -19.20
CA GLY A 118 -2.37 -9.73 -18.03
C GLY A 118 -1.91 -8.29 -18.25
N TRP A 119 -1.83 -7.55 -17.14
CA TRP A 119 -1.32 -6.19 -17.07
C TRP A 119 -0.03 -6.16 -16.24
N TYR A 120 1.12 -6.08 -16.92
CA TYR A 120 2.45 -6.20 -16.30
C TYR A 120 3.00 -4.88 -15.72
N GLY A 121 2.13 -3.92 -15.41
CA GLY A 121 2.50 -2.59 -14.94
C GLY A 121 2.41 -1.51 -16.02
N SER A 122 2.65 -0.26 -15.61
CA SER A 122 2.64 0.88 -16.53
C SER A 122 3.75 0.79 -17.59
N THR A 123 3.81 1.75 -18.49
CA THR A 123 4.92 1.84 -19.45
C THR A 123 6.27 2.08 -18.79
N ARG A 124 6.28 2.57 -17.54
CA ARG A 124 7.49 2.91 -16.77
C ARG A 124 7.77 1.90 -15.66
N CYS A 125 6.80 1.06 -15.29
CA CYS A 125 6.89 0.08 -14.22
C CYS A 125 6.70 -1.36 -14.71
N LEU A 126 7.50 -2.30 -14.20
CA LEU A 126 7.30 -3.74 -14.36
C LEU A 126 6.85 -4.36 -13.04
N PHE A 127 5.70 -5.03 -13.05
CA PHE A 127 5.30 -5.89 -11.92
C PHE A 127 6.08 -7.20 -11.92
N SER A 128 6.57 -7.59 -10.75
CA SER A 128 7.31 -8.83 -10.56
C SER A 128 6.98 -9.47 -9.21
N GLU A 129 6.83 -10.80 -9.22
CA GLU A 129 6.62 -11.61 -8.01
C GLU A 129 7.79 -11.50 -7.02
N GLU A 130 9.02 -11.23 -7.50
CA GLU A 130 10.19 -11.06 -6.62
C GLU A 130 10.08 -9.84 -5.68
N ASN A 131 9.15 -8.93 -5.96
CA ASN A 131 8.86 -7.76 -5.15
C ASN A 131 7.79 -8.03 -4.09
N VAL A 132 7.22 -9.24 -4.06
CA VAL A 132 6.26 -9.69 -3.07
C VAL A 132 7.00 -10.49 -1.99
N SER A 133 6.72 -10.18 -0.73
CA SER A 133 7.23 -10.98 0.39
C SER A 133 6.27 -10.92 1.58
N ILE A 134 6.24 -11.98 2.36
CA ILE A 134 5.58 -11.99 3.67
C ILE A 134 6.67 -11.97 4.74
N VAL A 135 6.73 -10.92 5.54
CA VAL A 135 7.78 -10.73 6.55
C VAL A 135 7.13 -10.14 7.80
N GLU A 136 7.35 -10.77 8.96
CA GLU A 136 6.86 -10.27 10.26
C GLU A 136 5.33 -10.03 10.30
N GLY A 137 4.55 -10.97 9.75
CA GLY A 137 3.09 -10.89 9.74
C GLY A 137 2.53 -9.86 8.76
N GLU A 138 3.31 -9.44 7.76
CA GLU A 138 2.88 -8.43 6.78
C GLU A 138 3.16 -8.89 5.35
N LEU A 139 2.20 -8.62 4.47
CA LEU A 139 2.49 -8.55 3.04
C LEU A 139 3.27 -7.26 2.74
N ARG A 140 4.40 -7.40 2.07
CA ARG A 140 5.26 -6.31 1.61
C ARG A 140 5.38 -6.33 0.09
N ILE A 141 5.11 -5.19 -0.54
CA ILE A 141 5.32 -4.95 -1.96
C ILE A 141 6.46 -3.94 -2.12
N GLU A 142 7.65 -4.43 -2.50
CA GLU A 142 8.86 -3.62 -2.62
C GLU A 142 8.84 -2.73 -3.87
N ALA A 143 9.09 -1.43 -3.69
CA ALA A 143 9.40 -0.50 -4.76
C ALA A 143 10.87 -0.59 -5.16
N LYS A 144 11.15 -0.71 -6.46
CA LYS A 144 12.50 -0.74 -7.02
C LYS A 144 12.69 0.29 -8.12
N MET A 145 13.91 0.81 -8.23
CA MET A 145 14.42 1.44 -9.45
C MET A 145 15.57 0.60 -9.99
N TYR A 146 15.41 0.08 -11.20
CA TYR A 146 16.41 -0.77 -11.85
C TYR A 146 17.60 0.06 -12.33
N ASP A 147 18.78 -0.58 -12.37
CA ASP A 147 19.99 0.04 -12.94
C ASP A 147 19.94 0.11 -14.48
N THR A 148 19.14 -0.75 -15.10
CA THR A 148 18.85 -0.76 -16.54
C THR A 148 17.36 -0.99 -16.76
N PRO A 149 16.76 -0.46 -17.85
CA PRO A 149 15.33 -0.64 -18.08
C PRO A 149 15.01 -2.10 -18.44
N GLN A 150 13.82 -2.55 -18.07
CA GLN A 150 13.36 -3.92 -18.23
C GLN A 150 12.27 -4.05 -19.31
N TYR A 151 12.16 -5.24 -19.88
CA TYR A 151 11.04 -5.62 -20.75
C TYR A 151 9.92 -6.26 -19.94
N SER A 152 8.67 -6.00 -20.33
CA SER A 152 7.58 -6.90 -19.96
C SER A 152 7.51 -8.10 -20.91
N PRO A 153 6.87 -9.22 -20.53
CA PRO A 153 6.63 -10.35 -21.42
C PRO A 153 5.88 -10.01 -22.72
N LYS A 154 5.16 -8.88 -22.75
CA LYS A 154 4.34 -8.43 -23.88
C LYS A 154 5.01 -7.36 -24.75
N ASP A 155 6.24 -6.98 -24.42
CA ASP A 155 6.95 -5.95 -25.17
C ASP A 155 7.53 -6.47 -26.49
N ASP A 156 7.61 -5.57 -27.47
CA ASP A 156 8.37 -5.77 -28.69
C ASP A 156 9.88 -5.61 -28.41
N GLN A 157 10.59 -6.74 -28.30
CA GLN A 157 12.03 -6.77 -28.01
C GLN A 157 12.91 -6.18 -29.13
N SER A 158 12.34 -5.79 -30.27
CA SER A 158 13.08 -5.03 -31.30
C SER A 158 13.24 -3.54 -30.94
N LYS A 159 12.50 -3.04 -29.94
CA LYS A 159 12.59 -1.67 -29.42
C LYS A 159 13.34 -1.68 -28.08
N PRO A 160 13.99 -0.58 -27.68
CA PRO A 160 14.61 -0.49 -26.35
C PRO A 160 13.61 -0.72 -25.21
N ALA A 161 14.05 -1.39 -24.16
CA ALA A 161 13.31 -1.47 -22.90
C ALA A 161 13.10 -0.07 -22.30
N VAL A 162 11.96 0.12 -21.63
CA VAL A 162 11.54 1.43 -21.10
C VAL A 162 11.12 1.43 -19.63
N ARG A 163 11.02 0.25 -18.98
CA ARG A 163 10.56 0.16 -17.59
C ARG A 163 11.72 0.27 -16.63
N TRP A 164 11.84 1.42 -15.98
CA TRP A 164 12.90 1.70 -15.00
C TRP A 164 12.49 1.37 -13.57
N PHE A 165 11.20 1.17 -13.31
CA PHE A 165 10.69 0.95 -11.97
C PHE A 165 10.10 -0.46 -11.82
N GLY A 166 10.20 -1.01 -10.61
CA GLY A 166 9.69 -2.31 -10.25
C GLY A 166 8.70 -2.20 -9.11
N GLY A 167 7.58 -2.91 -9.22
CA GLY A 167 6.59 -3.09 -8.17
C GLY A 167 5.95 -4.46 -8.26
N ALA A 168 4.74 -4.64 -7.75
CA ALA A 168 4.02 -5.92 -7.85
C ALA A 168 2.51 -5.73 -8.02
N TYR A 169 1.86 -6.83 -8.42
CA TYR A 169 0.42 -6.97 -8.57
C TYR A 169 0.00 -8.28 -7.91
N VAL A 170 -0.56 -8.18 -6.72
CA VAL A 170 -1.13 -9.32 -5.98
C VAL A 170 -2.63 -9.27 -6.15
N SER A 171 -3.24 -10.33 -6.67
CA SER A 171 -4.69 -10.37 -6.95
C SER A 171 -5.35 -11.62 -6.43
N SER A 172 -6.60 -11.51 -6.00
CA SER A 172 -7.36 -12.64 -5.52
C SER A 172 -7.72 -13.63 -6.63
N LYS A 173 -7.68 -14.93 -6.31
CA LYS A 173 -8.22 -16.01 -7.14
C LYS A 173 -9.74 -16.10 -7.07
N THR A 174 -10.30 -15.81 -5.89
CA THR A 174 -11.75 -15.66 -5.70
C THR A 174 -12.18 -14.24 -6.10
N MET A 175 -13.40 -14.10 -6.63
CA MET A 175 -13.95 -12.78 -6.97
C MET A 175 -14.71 -12.20 -5.78
N GLY A 176 -14.52 -10.90 -5.54
CA GLY A 176 -15.42 -10.07 -4.76
C GLY A 176 -16.74 -9.85 -5.51
N LYS A 177 -17.82 -9.64 -4.74
CA LYS A 177 -19.19 -9.52 -5.25
C LYS A 177 -19.87 -8.26 -4.70
N PRO A 178 -20.89 -7.71 -5.38
CA PRO A 178 -21.81 -6.79 -4.75
C PRO A 178 -22.36 -7.37 -3.44
N GLY A 179 -22.46 -6.53 -2.42
CA GLY A 179 -22.86 -6.89 -1.05
C GLY A 179 -21.68 -7.12 -0.10
N TYR A 180 -20.45 -7.20 -0.60
CA TYR A 180 -19.27 -7.45 0.22
C TYR A 180 -18.69 -6.16 0.80
N TYR A 181 -18.11 -6.27 1.98
CA TYR A 181 -17.30 -5.26 2.64
C TYR A 181 -15.84 -5.70 2.58
N PHE A 182 -14.96 -4.82 2.10
CA PHE A 182 -13.53 -5.07 1.95
C PHE A 182 -12.77 -4.07 2.80
N GLU A 183 -11.77 -4.53 3.53
CA GLU A 183 -10.90 -3.69 4.35
C GLU A 183 -9.46 -4.21 4.35
N ALA A 184 -8.52 -3.29 4.51
CA ALA A 184 -7.13 -3.63 4.72
C ALA A 184 -6.48 -2.60 5.64
N GLU A 185 -5.66 -3.07 6.58
CA GLU A 185 -4.74 -2.22 7.32
C GLU A 185 -3.44 -2.07 6.53
N MET A 186 -3.25 -0.88 5.96
CA MET A 186 -2.17 -0.59 5.00
C MET A 186 -1.35 0.63 5.44
N GLN A 187 -0.04 0.56 5.21
CA GLN A 187 0.88 1.72 5.22
C GLN A 187 1.56 1.82 3.86
N SER A 188 1.66 3.04 3.32
CA SER A 188 2.29 3.25 2.01
C SER A 188 3.81 3.11 2.08
N SER A 189 4.45 2.84 0.93
CA SER A 189 5.91 2.89 0.83
C SER A 189 6.42 4.32 0.99
N SER A 190 7.65 4.53 1.47
CA SER A 190 8.31 5.85 1.54
C SER A 190 8.73 6.43 0.18
N THR A 191 8.28 5.83 -0.92
CA THR A 191 8.67 6.17 -2.29
C THR A 191 7.57 6.88 -3.05
N VAL A 192 7.93 7.32 -4.27
CA VAL A 192 7.00 7.87 -5.26
C VAL A 192 6.14 6.81 -5.97
N MET A 193 6.38 5.52 -5.72
CA MET A 193 5.53 4.45 -6.25
C MET A 193 4.17 4.45 -5.55
N SER A 194 3.15 4.01 -6.28
CA SER A 194 1.80 3.89 -5.75
C SER A 194 1.74 2.87 -4.62
N SER A 195 0.79 3.07 -3.72
CA SER A 195 0.34 2.10 -2.73
C SER A 195 -1.17 2.01 -2.89
N ALA A 196 -1.65 0.89 -3.43
CA ALA A 196 -3.04 0.77 -3.86
C ALA A 196 -3.72 -0.52 -3.38
N PHE A 197 -4.99 -0.36 -2.98
CA PHE A 197 -5.92 -1.43 -2.61
C PHE A 197 -7.24 -1.20 -3.33
N TRP A 198 -7.63 -2.12 -4.21
CA TRP A 198 -8.66 -1.86 -5.21
C TRP A 198 -9.24 -3.13 -5.81
N LEU A 199 -10.31 -2.99 -6.58
CA LEU A 199 -10.96 -4.07 -7.29
C LEU A 199 -11.09 -3.78 -8.78
N LYS A 200 -11.02 -4.83 -9.60
CA LYS A 200 -11.22 -4.74 -11.05
C LYS A 200 -11.96 -5.95 -11.61
N THR A 201 -12.90 -5.70 -12.52
CA THR A 201 -13.43 -6.76 -13.40
C THR A 201 -12.29 -7.50 -14.12
N PRO A 202 -12.32 -8.84 -14.22
CA PRO A 202 -11.32 -9.59 -14.98
C PRO A 202 -11.17 -9.09 -16.43
N PRO A 203 -9.96 -9.11 -17.01
CA PRO A 203 -9.71 -8.63 -18.37
C PRO A 203 -10.14 -9.68 -19.41
N VAL A 204 -11.35 -10.22 -19.28
CA VAL A 204 -11.96 -11.18 -20.21
C VAL A 204 -12.62 -10.44 -21.40
N PRO A 205 -12.91 -11.11 -22.52
CA PRO A 205 -13.72 -10.50 -23.58
C PRO A 205 -15.08 -10.01 -23.05
N CYS A 206 -15.47 -8.79 -23.37
CA CYS A 206 -16.75 -8.24 -22.91
C CYS A 206 -17.98 -9.01 -23.43
N SER A 207 -17.85 -9.81 -24.50
CA SER A 207 -18.92 -10.70 -24.96
C SER A 207 -19.17 -11.90 -24.03
N THR A 208 -18.31 -12.14 -23.03
CA THR A 208 -18.43 -13.26 -22.09
C THR A 208 -18.86 -12.85 -20.69
N THR A 209 -18.98 -11.55 -20.41
CA THR A 209 -19.57 -11.07 -19.15
C THR A 209 -21.02 -10.68 -19.37
N THR A 210 -21.83 -10.81 -18.32
CA THR A 210 -23.29 -10.57 -18.39
C THR A 210 -23.63 -9.12 -18.75
N ASP A 211 -22.76 -8.17 -18.41
CA ASP A 211 -22.94 -6.73 -18.64
C ASP A 211 -21.91 -6.11 -19.61
N GLY A 212 -20.88 -6.86 -20.03
CA GLY A 212 -19.78 -6.37 -20.88
C GLY A 212 -18.95 -5.22 -20.30
N GLU A 213 -19.13 -4.88 -19.02
CA GLU A 213 -18.53 -3.69 -18.41
C GLU A 213 -17.08 -3.90 -17.98
N ASN A 214 -16.31 -2.81 -17.96
CA ASN A 214 -14.94 -2.78 -17.47
C ASN A 214 -14.88 -1.83 -16.28
N LEU A 215 -15.08 -2.39 -15.08
CA LEU A 215 -15.33 -1.64 -13.85
C LEU A 215 -14.17 -1.76 -12.88
N GLU A 216 -13.93 -0.70 -12.13
CA GLU A 216 -12.82 -0.55 -11.18
C GLU A 216 -13.31 0.20 -9.95
N LEU A 217 -13.08 -0.37 -8.77
CA LEU A 217 -13.40 0.22 -7.48
C LEU A 217 -12.10 0.40 -6.71
N ASP A 218 -11.64 1.63 -6.59
CA ASP A 218 -10.42 1.97 -5.86
C ASP A 218 -10.80 2.29 -4.42
N ILE A 219 -10.38 1.42 -3.49
CA ILE A 219 -10.60 1.64 -2.06
C ILE A 219 -9.58 2.66 -1.58
N GLN A 220 -8.31 2.47 -1.90
CA GLN A 220 -7.25 3.42 -1.61
C GLN A 220 -6.23 3.48 -2.74
N GLU A 221 -5.87 4.70 -3.13
CA GLU A 221 -4.71 5.01 -3.96
C GLU A 221 -3.93 6.18 -3.35
N CYS A 222 -2.63 6.01 -3.13
CA CYS A 222 -1.75 7.11 -2.77
C CYS A 222 -0.32 6.84 -3.26
N VAL A 223 0.57 7.79 -3.01
CA VAL A 223 2.02 7.56 -2.92
C VAL A 223 2.44 7.80 -1.47
N GLY A 224 3.66 7.45 -1.06
CA GLY A 224 4.16 7.88 0.27
C GLY A 224 5.18 8.99 0.20
N ARG A 225 5.65 9.34 -1.00
CA ARG A 225 6.47 10.52 -1.26
C ARG A 225 6.00 11.21 -2.52
N PHE A 226 5.80 12.52 -2.44
CA PHE A 226 5.41 13.34 -3.58
C PHE A 226 6.47 14.40 -3.91
N LEU A 227 6.84 14.50 -5.20
CA LEU A 227 7.90 15.41 -5.67
C LEU A 227 7.40 16.57 -6.54
N GLY A 228 6.08 16.70 -6.73
CA GLY A 228 5.50 17.76 -7.53
C GLY A 228 5.48 19.10 -6.79
N SER A 229 5.65 20.18 -7.54
CA SER A 229 5.43 21.55 -7.07
C SER A 229 4.32 22.23 -7.87
N GLN A 230 3.68 23.27 -7.30
CA GLN A 230 2.70 24.04 -8.06
C GLN A 230 3.37 24.64 -9.30
N THR A 231 2.65 24.68 -10.41
CA THR A 231 3.11 25.14 -11.73
C THR A 231 4.17 24.28 -12.41
N ASP A 232 4.36 23.03 -11.96
CA ASP A 232 5.22 22.07 -12.66
C ASP A 232 4.64 21.77 -14.06
N ASP A 233 5.43 22.04 -15.11
CA ASP A 233 5.06 21.74 -16.51
C ASP A 233 4.72 20.24 -16.73
N TRP A 234 5.25 19.36 -15.87
CA TRP A 234 5.09 17.91 -15.97
C TRP A 234 3.66 17.43 -15.68
N THR A 235 2.98 18.00 -14.68
CA THR A 235 1.63 17.54 -14.30
C THR A 235 0.55 18.20 -15.16
N ASN A 236 0.88 19.21 -15.97
CA ASN A 236 -0.04 20.07 -16.74
C ASN A 236 -1.18 20.71 -15.91
N ASP A 237 -1.20 20.49 -14.59
CA ASP A 237 -2.21 20.91 -13.61
C ASP A 237 -1.72 20.55 -12.19
N ASP A 238 -2.11 21.35 -11.20
CA ASP A 238 -1.68 21.26 -9.80
C ASP A 238 -2.51 20.28 -8.98
N TRP A 239 -3.43 19.52 -9.59
CA TRP A 239 -4.38 18.65 -8.89
C TRP A 239 -3.71 17.68 -7.91
N ALA A 240 -2.60 17.04 -8.29
CA ALA A 240 -1.89 16.09 -7.44
C ALA A 240 -1.21 16.79 -6.25
N VAL A 241 -0.70 18.01 -6.47
CA VAL A 241 -0.13 18.87 -5.42
C VAL A 241 -1.22 19.32 -4.45
N ASN A 242 -2.34 19.82 -4.99
CA ASN A 242 -3.45 20.37 -4.23
C ASN A 242 -4.16 19.31 -3.38
N SER A 243 -4.25 18.08 -3.89
CA SER A 243 -4.80 16.95 -3.15
C SER A 243 -3.81 16.28 -2.21
N LYS A 244 -2.54 16.70 -2.15
CA LYS A 244 -1.48 16.11 -1.29
C LYS A 244 -1.44 14.57 -1.36
N TRP A 245 -1.05 14.04 -2.51
CA TRP A 245 -1.13 12.60 -2.81
C TRP A 245 -0.31 11.66 -1.90
N ASP A 246 0.53 12.21 -1.02
CA ASP A 246 1.27 11.50 0.02
C ASP A 246 0.68 11.65 1.44
N GLN A 247 -0.47 12.32 1.56
CA GLN A 247 -1.25 12.54 2.80
C GLN A 247 -2.75 12.41 2.49
N ILE A 248 -3.18 11.32 1.87
CA ILE A 248 -4.52 11.20 1.27
C ILE A 248 -5.17 9.83 1.52
N PHE A 249 -6.48 9.85 1.75
CA PHE A 249 -7.37 8.73 1.46
C PHE A 249 -8.11 9.06 0.17
N HIS A 250 -7.71 8.46 -0.97
CA HIS A 250 -8.33 8.69 -2.27
C HIS A 250 -8.99 7.42 -2.77
N PHE A 251 -10.29 7.54 -3.03
CA PHE A 251 -11.15 6.45 -3.43
C PHE A 251 -11.95 6.81 -4.67
N ASN A 252 -12.20 5.82 -5.52
CA ASN A 252 -12.85 6.06 -6.80
C ASN A 252 -13.65 4.85 -7.30
N THR A 253 -14.47 5.13 -8.29
CA THR A 253 -15.15 4.12 -9.10
C THR A 253 -15.04 4.53 -10.55
N HIS A 254 -14.41 3.69 -11.36
CA HIS A 254 -14.23 3.92 -12.79
C HIS A 254 -15.06 2.97 -13.66
N ARG A 255 -15.71 3.55 -14.66
CA ARG A 255 -16.17 2.83 -15.85
C ARG A 255 -15.23 3.14 -17.00
N HIS A 256 -14.49 2.14 -17.44
CA HIS A 256 -13.56 2.26 -18.55
C HIS A 256 -14.24 1.99 -19.88
N ALA A 257 -13.65 2.48 -20.96
CA ALA A 257 -14.10 2.15 -22.30
C ALA A 257 -13.96 0.64 -22.58
N THR A 258 -14.94 0.08 -23.27
CA THR A 258 -14.98 -1.29 -23.76
C THR A 258 -15.42 -1.29 -25.23
N ASN A 259 -15.02 -2.33 -25.96
CA ASN A 259 -15.44 -2.50 -27.36
C ASN A 259 -16.88 -3.03 -27.50
N CYS A 260 -17.59 -3.28 -26.40
CA CYS A 260 -18.92 -3.88 -26.43
C CYS A 260 -20.02 -2.93 -25.92
N THR A 261 -19.82 -2.35 -24.73
CA THR A 261 -20.91 -1.69 -23.99
C THR A 261 -20.69 -0.20 -23.77
N TYR A 262 -19.44 0.26 -23.83
CA TYR A 262 -19.14 1.67 -23.63
C TYR A 262 -17.92 2.14 -24.43
N SER A 263 -18.12 2.88 -25.52
CA SER A 263 -17.02 3.44 -26.32
C SER A 263 -16.68 4.90 -25.96
N GLY A 264 -17.15 5.40 -24.82
CA GLY A 264 -16.93 6.79 -24.39
C GLY A 264 -15.64 7.00 -23.60
N SER A 265 -15.39 8.24 -23.17
CA SER A 265 -14.29 8.57 -22.24
C SER A 265 -14.52 7.94 -20.87
N ARG A 266 -13.46 7.53 -20.17
CA ARG A 266 -13.55 7.02 -18.79
C ARG A 266 -14.45 7.89 -17.92
N GLN A 267 -15.39 7.26 -17.21
CA GLN A 267 -16.26 7.93 -16.24
C GLN A 267 -15.78 7.60 -14.83
N SER A 268 -15.67 8.60 -13.96
CA SER A 268 -15.16 8.44 -12.60
C SER A 268 -16.10 9.08 -11.59
N LYS A 269 -16.33 8.42 -10.45
CA LYS A 269 -17.04 8.97 -9.30
C LYS A 269 -16.30 8.57 -8.03
N GLY A 270 -15.84 9.55 -7.27
CA GLY A 270 -15.02 9.30 -6.09
C GLY A 270 -14.95 10.48 -5.13
N GLY A 271 -13.89 10.49 -4.34
CA GLY A 271 -13.60 11.53 -3.38
C GLY A 271 -12.23 11.33 -2.75
N HIS A 272 -11.86 12.28 -1.91
CA HIS A 272 -10.72 12.14 -1.04
C HIS A 272 -10.90 12.93 0.24
N ILE A 273 -10.12 12.57 1.25
CA ILE A 273 -9.79 13.42 2.39
C ILE A 273 -8.27 13.44 2.56
N ASN A 274 -7.78 14.43 3.30
CA ASN A 274 -6.36 14.53 3.61
C ASN A 274 -6.08 14.20 5.07
N PHE A 275 -4.93 13.58 5.29
CA PHE A 275 -4.38 13.32 6.60
C PHE A 275 -3.46 14.47 7.03
N GLU A 276 -3.20 14.55 8.34
CA GLU A 276 -2.15 15.44 8.87
C GLU A 276 -0.76 14.86 8.67
N LYS A 277 -0.63 13.54 8.81
CA LYS A 277 0.59 12.76 8.62
C LYS A 277 0.66 12.15 7.22
N TYR A 278 1.86 11.76 6.81
CA TYR A 278 2.07 11.09 5.54
C TYR A 278 1.53 9.66 5.57
N ASN A 279 1.02 9.18 4.43
CA ASN A 279 0.57 7.79 4.26
C ASN A 279 1.65 6.75 4.60
N ARG A 280 2.93 7.14 4.57
CA ARG A 280 4.09 6.29 4.90
C ARG A 280 4.39 6.21 6.39
N GLU A 281 3.80 7.09 7.21
CA GLU A 281 4.10 7.23 8.64
C GLU A 281 3.19 6.37 9.51
N GLU A 282 1.96 6.11 9.06
CA GLU A 282 0.94 5.40 9.85
C GLU A 282 0.27 4.29 9.05
N TYR A 283 -0.17 3.26 9.77
CA TYR A 283 -1.13 2.30 9.26
C TYR A 283 -2.52 2.88 9.39
N HIS A 284 -3.35 2.70 8.37
CA HIS A 284 -4.77 3.02 8.41
C HIS A 284 -5.58 1.83 7.92
N VAL A 285 -6.81 1.72 8.40
CA VAL A 285 -7.80 0.76 7.91
C VAL A 285 -8.60 1.41 6.79
N TYR A 286 -8.25 1.08 5.55
CA TYR A 286 -8.98 1.51 4.35
C TYR A 286 -10.06 0.52 4.01
N ALA A 287 -11.31 0.97 3.85
CA ALA A 287 -12.40 0.05 3.57
C ALA A 287 -13.48 0.58 2.63
N ALA A 288 -14.19 -0.36 2.00
CA ALA A 288 -15.34 -0.07 1.17
C ALA A 288 -16.43 -1.13 1.34
N TRP A 289 -17.66 -0.68 1.60
CA TRP A 289 -18.85 -1.51 1.48
C TRP A 289 -19.46 -1.34 0.09
N TRP A 290 -19.30 -2.35 -0.76
CA TRP A 290 -19.95 -2.38 -2.07
C TRP A 290 -21.35 -2.96 -1.90
N HIS A 291 -22.40 -2.13 -2.03
CA HIS A 291 -23.77 -2.58 -1.78
C HIS A 291 -24.24 -3.60 -2.82
N GLU A 292 -25.14 -4.51 -2.43
CA GLU A 292 -25.65 -5.62 -3.26
C GLU A 292 -26.21 -5.17 -4.62
N GLY A 293 -26.86 -3.99 -4.66
CA GLY A 293 -27.39 -3.43 -5.90
C GLY A 293 -26.35 -2.76 -6.81
N GLY A 294 -25.10 -2.63 -6.39
CA GLY A 294 -24.03 -1.99 -7.16
C GLY A 294 -24.16 -0.47 -7.35
N ASN A 295 -25.23 0.13 -6.83
CA ASN A 295 -25.56 1.55 -7.01
C ASN A 295 -24.93 2.48 -5.95
N GLN A 296 -24.28 1.88 -4.97
CA GLN A 296 -23.66 2.61 -3.86
C GLN A 296 -22.42 1.86 -3.40
N VAL A 297 -21.36 2.61 -3.11
CA VAL A 297 -20.18 2.16 -2.39
C VAL A 297 -19.95 3.13 -1.25
N ASP A 298 -19.93 2.63 -0.02
CA ASP A 298 -19.60 3.41 1.16
C ASP A 298 -18.13 3.24 1.49
N PHE A 299 -17.38 4.33 1.56
CA PHE A 299 -15.96 4.32 1.86
C PHE A 299 -15.70 4.71 3.31
N PHE A 300 -14.88 3.93 4.00
CA PHE A 300 -14.52 4.12 5.39
C PHE A 300 -13.01 4.26 5.53
N ILE A 301 -12.62 5.05 6.53
CA ILE A 301 -11.24 5.14 7.00
C ILE A 301 -11.25 4.97 8.52
N ASP A 302 -10.38 4.10 9.03
CA ASP A 302 -10.23 3.85 10.47
C ASP A 302 -11.59 3.63 11.16
N GLY A 303 -12.43 2.79 10.54
CA GLY A 303 -13.73 2.40 11.06
C GLY A 303 -14.81 3.48 10.99
N THR A 304 -14.56 4.63 10.35
CA THR A 304 -15.52 5.75 10.21
C THR A 304 -15.97 5.92 8.76
N LEU A 305 -17.27 6.10 8.54
CA LEU A 305 -17.82 6.41 7.22
C LEU A 305 -17.34 7.80 6.76
N VAL A 306 -16.66 7.84 5.62
CA VAL A 306 -16.23 9.10 4.99
C VAL A 306 -17.25 9.57 3.96
N LYS A 307 -17.65 8.68 3.04
CA LYS A 307 -18.52 9.06 1.93
C LYS A 307 -19.23 7.87 1.29
N SER A 308 -20.51 8.04 1.01
CA SER A 308 -21.26 7.21 0.07
C SER A 308 -21.13 7.73 -1.35
N VAL A 309 -20.71 6.88 -2.28
CA VAL A 309 -20.54 7.19 -3.69
C VAL A 309 -21.52 6.38 -4.53
N THR A 310 -22.27 7.05 -5.39
CA THR A 310 -22.99 6.40 -6.50
C THR A 310 -22.04 6.24 -7.68
N PRO A 311 -21.68 5.00 -8.09
CA PRO A 311 -20.77 4.79 -9.21
C PRO A 311 -21.37 5.28 -10.55
N PRO A 312 -20.57 5.43 -11.63
CA PRO A 312 -21.06 5.90 -12.92
C PRO A 312 -22.19 5.06 -13.52
N VAL A 313 -22.16 3.75 -13.24
CA VAL A 313 -23.16 2.74 -13.58
C VAL A 313 -23.27 1.76 -12.40
N PRO A 314 -24.36 0.99 -12.26
CA PRO A 314 -24.42 -0.05 -11.24
C PRO A 314 -23.25 -1.03 -11.40
N PHE A 315 -22.39 -1.13 -10.38
CA PHE A 315 -21.32 -2.12 -10.35
C PHE A 315 -21.91 -3.46 -9.94
N THR A 316 -22.29 -4.28 -10.93
CA THR A 316 -22.96 -5.57 -10.68
C THR A 316 -22.11 -6.79 -11.07
N SER A 317 -21.02 -6.57 -11.79
CA SER A 317 -20.05 -7.62 -12.14
C SER A 317 -19.04 -7.86 -11.03
N ASP A 318 -18.86 -9.14 -10.70
CA ASP A 318 -17.77 -9.68 -9.88
C ASP A 318 -16.39 -9.08 -10.26
N GLN A 319 -15.57 -8.76 -9.24
CA GLN A 319 -14.27 -8.11 -9.41
C GLN A 319 -13.19 -8.83 -8.61
N ARG A 320 -11.95 -8.85 -9.11
CA ARG A 320 -10.79 -9.32 -8.34
C ARG A 320 -10.35 -8.24 -7.37
N LEU A 321 -10.03 -8.64 -6.14
CA LEU A 321 -9.35 -7.78 -5.16
C LEU A 321 -7.87 -7.73 -5.49
N ILE A 322 -7.26 -6.55 -5.39
CA ILE A 322 -5.89 -6.28 -5.83
C ILE A 322 -5.17 -5.41 -4.80
N MET A 323 -3.96 -5.83 -4.43
CA MET A 323 -2.95 -5.00 -3.78
C MET A 323 -1.80 -4.78 -4.76
N SER A 324 -1.40 -3.54 -4.98
CA SER A 324 -0.36 -3.26 -5.98
C SER A 324 0.47 -2.02 -5.68
N SER A 325 1.68 -2.02 -6.24
CA SER A 325 2.55 -0.85 -6.32
C SER A 325 3.02 -0.66 -7.75
N ASN A 326 2.75 0.51 -8.33
CA ASN A 326 3.00 0.88 -9.71
C ASN A 326 3.66 2.26 -9.80
N PHE A 327 4.20 2.61 -10.96
CA PHE A 327 4.66 3.98 -11.22
C PHE A 327 3.59 4.74 -12.01
N TYR A 328 2.94 5.72 -11.38
CA TYR A 328 1.95 6.59 -12.02
C TYR A 328 2.60 7.50 -13.07
N ASP A 329 1.90 7.75 -14.18
CA ASP A 329 2.39 8.58 -15.28
C ASP A 329 2.58 10.06 -14.87
N TRP A 330 1.73 10.56 -13.99
CA TRP A 330 1.77 11.93 -13.46
C TRP A 330 2.88 12.15 -12.41
N VAL A 331 3.54 11.10 -11.92
CA VAL A 331 4.66 11.24 -10.98
C VAL A 331 5.91 11.66 -11.75
N LYS A 332 6.51 12.77 -11.29
CA LYS A 332 7.77 13.32 -11.80
C LYS A 332 8.93 12.36 -11.53
N GLU A 333 9.77 12.13 -12.53
CA GLU A 333 11.06 11.45 -12.35
C GLU A 333 12.10 12.38 -11.72
N ASP A 334 12.87 11.84 -10.78
CA ASP A 334 14.01 12.53 -10.18
C ASP A 334 15.12 11.51 -9.84
N GLY A 335 16.11 11.90 -9.03
CA GLY A 335 17.14 10.99 -8.55
C GLY A 335 16.61 9.88 -7.65
N LYS A 336 17.38 8.79 -7.52
CA LYS A 336 17.03 7.63 -6.68
C LYS A 336 16.72 8.02 -5.23
N ASP A 337 17.48 8.98 -4.70
CA ASP A 337 17.36 9.43 -3.31
C ASP A 337 16.09 10.26 -3.10
N GLU A 338 15.88 11.22 -4.00
CA GLU A 338 14.71 12.10 -4.03
C GLU A 338 13.44 11.25 -4.14
N MET A 339 13.43 10.22 -4.97
CA MET A 339 12.29 9.32 -5.16
C MET A 339 12.11 8.25 -4.05
N GLY A 340 13.01 8.17 -3.07
CA GLY A 340 12.94 7.23 -1.94
C GLY A 340 13.46 5.82 -2.23
N PHE A 341 14.10 5.58 -3.38
CA PHE A 341 14.61 4.24 -3.73
C PHE A 341 15.90 3.84 -2.98
N ASN A 342 16.57 4.79 -2.33
CA ASN A 342 17.68 4.54 -1.42
C ASN A 342 17.24 4.21 0.02
N ASP A 343 15.96 4.40 0.34
CA ASP A 343 15.42 4.07 1.65
C ASP A 343 15.54 2.55 1.91
N SER A 344 15.39 2.13 3.17
CA SER A 344 15.51 0.73 3.53
C SER A 344 14.48 -0.13 2.77
N LYS A 345 14.75 -1.43 2.59
CA LYS A 345 13.78 -2.34 1.94
C LYS A 345 12.42 -2.32 2.66
N LEU A 346 12.40 -2.15 3.98
CA LEU A 346 11.19 -2.02 4.77
C LEU A 346 10.42 -0.74 4.41
N ASP A 347 11.12 0.41 4.37
CA ASP A 347 10.49 1.71 4.15
C ASP A 347 9.99 1.84 2.71
N ARG A 348 10.78 1.37 1.72
CA ARG A 348 10.36 1.39 0.32
C ARG A 348 9.33 0.31 -0.04
N SER A 349 8.76 -0.39 0.93
CA SER A 349 7.68 -1.36 0.69
C SER A 349 6.34 -0.80 1.10
N THR A 350 5.32 -0.97 0.25
CA THR A 350 3.92 -0.88 0.70
C THR A 350 3.64 -2.08 1.59
N LYS A 351 3.04 -1.85 2.76
CA LYS A 351 2.83 -2.88 3.78
C LYS A 351 1.34 -3.06 4.06
N PHE A 352 0.92 -4.31 4.16
CA PHE A 352 -0.43 -4.70 4.57
C PHE A 352 -0.29 -5.63 5.77
N LYS A 353 -0.85 -5.23 6.92
CA LYS A 353 -0.95 -6.10 8.11
C LYS A 353 -1.91 -7.24 7.84
N TRP A 354 -3.05 -6.91 7.24
CA TRP A 354 -4.07 -7.89 6.85
C TRP A 354 -4.94 -7.31 5.74
N VAL A 355 -5.65 -8.22 5.07
CA VAL A 355 -6.77 -7.92 4.18
C VAL A 355 -7.93 -8.77 4.65
N ARG A 356 -9.08 -8.17 4.91
CA ARG A 356 -10.29 -8.88 5.38
C ARG A 356 -11.47 -8.54 4.48
N THR A 357 -12.26 -9.57 4.19
CA THR A 357 -13.48 -9.43 3.39
C THR A 357 -14.64 -10.07 4.12
N TRP A 358 -15.78 -9.40 4.09
CA TRP A 358 -16.99 -9.79 4.80
C TRP A 358 -18.19 -9.72 3.87
N LYS A 359 -19.21 -10.53 4.19
CA LYS A 359 -20.53 -10.48 3.57
C LYS A 359 -21.60 -10.42 4.65
N LEU A 360 -22.76 -9.84 4.33
CA LEU A 360 -23.92 -9.92 5.20
C LEU A 360 -24.66 -11.24 4.99
N GLU A 361 -25.04 -11.87 6.09
CA GLU A 361 -26.01 -12.98 6.11
C GLU A 361 -27.07 -12.68 7.17
N ALA A 362 -28.27 -13.25 7.00
CA ALA A 362 -29.29 -13.20 8.03
C ALA A 362 -28.77 -13.85 9.33
N GLU A 363 -29.15 -13.28 10.47
CA GLU A 363 -28.75 -13.80 11.79
C GLU A 363 -29.18 -15.25 12.04
#